data_AF-A0AA88DW85-F1
#
_entry.id   AF-A0AA88DW85-F1
#
_cell.length_a   1.000
_cell.length_b   1.000
_cell.length_c   1.000
_cell.angle_alpha   90.00
_cell.angle_beta   90.00
_cell.angle_gamma   90.00
#
_symmetry.space_group_name_H-M   'P 1'
#
loop_
_entity.id
_entity.type
_entity.pdbx_description
1 polymer ?
#
loop_
_entity_poly.entity_id
_entity_poly.type
_entity_poly.pdbx_seq_one_letter_code
_entity_poly.pdbx_strand_id
1 'polypeptide(L)' 'MMKMFQTDIAKQVSAGSNPPTLVSDCISQAIRAEYWINQDKEARIQILKVKKENKDAAKQL' A
#
# COMPACT_ATOMS: atom_id res chain seq x y z
N MET A 1 -4.39 15.84 15.72
CA MET A 1 -4.12 14.68 14.82
C MET A 1 -3.02 13.77 15.39
N MET A 2 -3.09 13.38 16.68
CA MET A 2 -2.04 12.59 17.36
C MET A 2 -2.52 11.25 17.92
N LYS A 3 -3.84 11.03 18.06
CA LYS A 3 -4.38 9.79 18.64
C LYS A 3 -4.13 8.55 17.77
N MET A 4 -4.15 8.68 16.45
CA MET A 4 -3.94 7.53 15.54
C MET A 4 -2.53 6.93 15.71
N PHE A 5 -1.50 7.77 15.84
CA PHE A 5 -0.10 7.36 15.94
C PHE A 5 0.19 6.51 17.20
N GLN A 6 -0.42 6.84 18.34
CA GLN A 6 -0.27 6.04 19.57
C GLN A 6 -0.92 4.66 19.46
N THR A 7 -2.04 4.55 18.75
CA THR A 7 -2.76 3.28 18.56
C THR A 7 -1.95 2.29 17.73
N ASP A 8 -1.23 2.77 16.72
CA ASP A 8 -0.46 1.91 15.81
C ASP A 8 0.82 1.36 16.46
N ILE A 9 1.49 2.16 17.31
CA ILE A 9 2.63 1.70 18.12
C ILE A 9 2.18 0.62 19.11
N ALA A 10 1.07 0.84 19.83
CA ALA A 10 0.55 -0.13 20.78
C ALA A 10 0.17 -1.46 20.10
N LYS A 11 -0.43 -1.40 18.92
CA LYS A 11 -0.73 -2.58 18.10
C LYS A 11 0.54 -3.31 17.67
N GLN A 12 1.55 -2.59 17.19
CA GLN A 12 2.83 -3.18 16.79
C GLN A 12 3.51 -3.92 17.95
N VAL A 13 3.57 -3.30 19.13
CA VAL A 13 4.12 -3.93 20.34
C VAL A 13 3.32 -5.18 20.71
N SER A 14 1.98 -5.13 20.69
CA SER A 14 1.13 -6.28 20.99
C SER A 14 1.28 -7.45 20.02
N ALA A 15 1.67 -7.16 18.76
CA ALA A 15 1.96 -8.16 17.73
C ALA A 15 3.38 -8.73 17.83
N GLY A 16 4.16 -8.35 18.85
CA GLY A 16 5.57 -8.76 19.01
C GLY A 16 6.52 -8.10 18.03
N SER A 17 6.09 -7.04 17.35
CA SER A 17 6.94 -6.26 16.44
C SER A 17 7.56 -5.07 17.17
N ASN A 18 8.80 -4.75 16.80
CA ASN A 18 9.49 -3.61 17.38
C ASN A 18 8.95 -2.32 16.75
N PRO A 19 8.34 -1.42 17.54
CA PRO A 19 7.88 -0.15 17.02
C PRO A 19 9.08 0.70 16.59
N PRO A 20 8.89 1.62 15.63
CA PRO A 20 9.93 2.55 15.24
C PRO A 20 10.41 3.36 16.46
N THR A 21 11.71 3.39 16.68
CA THR A 21 12.32 4.09 17.83
C THR A 21 12.86 5.45 17.43
N LEU A 22 13.10 5.67 16.13
CA LEU A 22 13.59 6.93 15.56
C LEU A 22 12.62 7.49 14.53
N VAL A 23 12.66 8.82 14.34
CA VAL A 23 11.89 9.51 13.29
C VAL A 23 12.28 9.00 11.89
N SER A 24 13.55 8.62 11.69
CA SER A 24 14.03 8.02 10.44
C SER A 24 13.35 6.70 10.10
N ASP A 25 12.96 5.92 11.12
CA ASP A 25 12.27 4.64 10.92
C ASP A 25 10.84 4.89 10.42
N CYS A 26 10.16 5.88 11.00
CA CYS A 26 8.84 6.32 10.57
C CYS A 26 8.85 6.80 9.11
N ILE A 27 9.85 7.63 8.75
CA ILE A 27 10.01 8.14 7.38
C ILE A 27 10.28 6.97 6.42
N SER A 28 11.17 6.05 6.78
CA SER A 28 11.48 4.88 5.95
C SER A 28 10.28 3.96 5.76
N GLN A 29 9.47 3.77 6.81
CA GLN A 29 8.22 3.01 6.72
C GLN A 29 7.20 3.69 5.81
N ALA A 30 7.03 5.00 5.91
CA ALA A 30 6.13 5.77 5.06
C ALA A 30 6.53 5.67 3.58
N ILE A 31 7.81 5.86 3.26
CA ILE A 31 8.33 5.74 1.88
C ILE A 31 8.06 4.34 1.32
N ARG A 32 8.32 3.29 2.10
CA ARG A 32 8.06 1.91 1.68
C ARG A 32 6.56 1.67 1.45
N ALA A 33 5.71 2.16 2.36
CA ALA A 33 4.26 2.01 2.20
C ALA A 33 3.76 2.69 0.92
N GLU A 34 4.22 3.91 0.64
CA GLU A 34 3.88 4.63 -0.60
C GLU A 34 4.36 3.88 -1.85
N TYR A 35 5.58 3.34 -1.82
CA TYR A 35 6.09 2.52 -2.92
C TYR A 35 5.18 1.33 -3.23
N TRP A 36 4.82 0.53 -2.22
CA TRP A 36 3.96 -0.63 -2.41
C TRP A 36 2.54 -0.26 -2.86
N ILE A 37 1.97 0.82 -2.32
CA ILE A 37 0.67 1.33 -2.75
C ILE A 37 0.71 1.72 -4.24
N ASN A 38 1.77 2.39 -4.68
CA ASN A 38 1.92 2.79 -6.08
C ASN A 38 2.12 1.58 -6.98
N GLN A 39 2.91 0.60 -6.57
CA GLN A 39 3.09 -0.65 -7.32
C GLN A 39 1.77 -1.43 -7.47
N ASP A 40 0.96 -1.53 -6.41
CA ASP A 40 -0.37 -2.17 -6.48
C ASP A 40 -1.32 -1.39 -7.40
N LYS A 41 -1.28 -0.05 -7.37
CA LYS A 41 -2.05 0.79 -8.30
C LYS A 41 -1.66 0.52 -9.75
N GLU A 42 -0.37 0.47 -10.06
CA GLU A 42 0.12 0.20 -11.41
C GLU A 42 -0.31 -1.20 -11.89
N ALA A 43 -0.16 -2.21 -11.04
CA ALA A 43 -0.62 -3.58 -11.35
C ALA A 43 -2.12 -3.62 -11.62
N ARG A 44 -2.94 -2.93 -10.82
CA ARG A 44 -4.39 -2.82 -11.04
C ARG A 44 -4.74 -2.12 -12.35
N ILE A 45 -4.03 -1.05 -12.70
CA ILE A 45 -4.23 -0.33 -13.97
C ILE A 45 -3.93 -1.26 -15.16
N GLN A 46 -2.84 -2.03 -15.10
CA GLN A 46 -2.51 -3.00 -16.15
C GLN A 46 -3.59 -4.08 -16.29
N ILE A 47 -4.07 -4.65 -15.18
CA ILE A 47 -5.16 -5.64 -15.20
C ILE A 47 -6.44 -5.05 -15.81
N LEU A 48 -6.80 -3.82 -15.45
CA LEU A 48 -7.99 -3.16 -15.99
C LEU A 48 -7.84 -2.86 -17.48
N LYS A 49 -6.65 -2.47 -17.94
CA LYS A 49 -6.35 -2.25 -19.35
C LYS A 49 -6.53 -3.52 -20.16
N VAL A 50 -5.93 -4.63 -19.73
CA VAL A 50 -6.07 -5.95 -20.38
C VAL A 50 -7.54 -6.41 -20.40
N LYS A 51 -8.27 -6.24 -19.30
CA LYS A 51 -9.71 -6.58 -19.27
C LYS A 51 -10.53 -5.75 -20.25
N LYS A 52 -10.20 -4.49 -20.45
CA LYS A 52 -10.88 -3.62 -21.41
C LYS A 52 -10.59 -4.06 -22.84
N GLU A 53 -9.31 -4.29 -23.17
CA GLU A 53 -8.89 -4.77 -24.49
C GLU A 53 -9.56 -6.11 -24.86
N ASN A 54 -9.65 -7.05 -23.91
CA ASN A 54 -10.34 -8.32 -24.12
C ASN A 54 -11.85 -8.17 -24.34
N LYS A 55 -12.50 -7.22 -23.65
CA LYS A 55 -13.93 -6.92 -23.86
C LYS A 55 -14.18 -6.27 -25.21
N ASP A 56 -13.29 -5.38 -25.64
CA ASP A 56 -13.40 -4.70 -26.92
C ASP A 56 -13.15 -5.68 -28.07
N ALA A 57 -12.18 -6.60 -27.94
CA ALA A 57 -11.96 -7.69 -28.89
C ALA A 57 -13.15 -8.66 -28.98
N ALA A 58 -13.78 -9.01 -27.86
CA ALA A 58 -14.96 -9.87 -27.83
C ALA A 58 -16.22 -9.24 -28.43
N LYS A 59 -16.27 -7.92 -28.59
CA LYS A 59 -17.39 -7.19 -29.24
C LYS A 59 -17.18 -6.97 -30.74
N GLN A 60 -15.97 -7.17 -31.24
CA GLN A 60 -15.63 -7.01 -32.66
C GLN A 60 -15.79 -8.33 -33.46
N LEU A 61 -16.10 -9.43 -32.77
CA LEU A 61 -16.58 -10.71 -33.32
C LEU A 61 -18.11 -10.72 -33.37
#